data_AF-A0DGS1-F1
#
_entry.id   AF-A0DGS1-F1
#
_cell.length_a   1.000
_cell.length_b   1.000
_cell.length_c   1.000
_cell.angle_alpha   90.00
_cell.angle_beta   90.00
_cell.angle_gamma   90.00
#
_symmetry.space_group_name_H-M   'P 1'
#
loop_
_entity.id
_entity.type
_entity.pdbx_description
1 polymer ?
#
loop_
_entity_poly.entity_id
_entity_poly.type
_entity_poly.pdbx_seq_one_letter_code
_entity_poly.pdbx_strand_id
1 'polypeptide(L)'
;MNNICITQVKTSQGDIAIVNSTERNEKHRQAYSKVLQLKSFNLIQSETRVETPAKEIDEAELPLREHVYRDAIKRSATFLKVASEEMGRYQTEWHWKFFFEFLFYHIMFYNLFGPLMVIFFWKWPGMPLMINMRFLKHHPQFYFQLLLWLGSLTGGYWYLFDDKNIITLTEVVFTQFALLIRAVVIAAKYATLSEERINEEMFTFDLMMWDWRLQTPKVLFLEQLRFLKRRELDPDFYKIDFLCQPHIKTVKQLIQVDVGFYREWLEQQEESQISPVIDNTYNCFFVFGYLVNSFQKKHTPGGFSKYVVIQSLILSLTPCLLRVQYFYEIDVGVIDILRIIINILTTFQGFFGSFVFLQIGLYDLQRKFYLLDQCCYMLNIKEQKFSTGKKLLPSINFNNPITLQAWSMLRGMAFDYGRTYDFRIQGFYSLIFLGWIFLFLFGIGVLLDFIRINFFQTTLLSEMLVILTGFIGYYLWHGAKLNEYYETFDILLEDVRNMYVDMLRKKEQYFILNLEVTNAIHKKFVFLLKSQTNSIETITQYINFIIEEIDDTIRQLNYDEKHNPFKIYGIRITLNFLQSMVVAIFTLVGFAVQQRMQNIDVECLSK
;
A
#
# COMPACT_ATOMS: atom_id res chain seq x y z
N MET A 1 -33.80 -23.59 -12.97
CA MET A 1 -32.62 -24.45 -12.85
C MET A 1 -31.49 -23.57 -12.32
N ASN A 2 -31.24 -23.65 -11.01
CA ASN A 2 -30.29 -22.78 -10.32
C ASN A 2 -28.89 -23.41 -10.39
N ASN A 3 -28.01 -22.81 -11.18
CA ASN A 3 -26.59 -23.18 -11.19
C ASN A 3 -25.91 -22.52 -9.99
N ILE A 4 -25.62 -23.34 -8.98
CA ILE A 4 -24.77 -22.99 -7.85
C ILE A 4 -23.32 -23.01 -8.37
N CYS A 5 -22.68 -21.85 -8.38
CA CYS A 5 -21.27 -21.72 -8.71
C CYS A 5 -20.45 -22.09 -7.46
N ILE A 6 -19.77 -23.24 -7.49
CA ILE A 6 -18.86 -23.68 -6.42
C ILE A 6 -17.45 -23.31 -6.86
N THR A 7 -16.89 -22.26 -6.27
CA THR A 7 -15.49 -21.87 -6.45
C THR A 7 -14.61 -22.80 -5.61
N GLN A 8 -13.99 -23.80 -6.23
CA GLN A 8 -12.97 -24.62 -5.58
C GLN A 8 -11.62 -23.90 -5.61
N VAL A 9 -11.18 -23.40 -4.45
CA VAL A 9 -9.79 -22.98 -4.25
C VAL A 9 -8.96 -24.24 -3.99
N LYS A 10 -8.10 -24.61 -4.94
CA LYS A 10 -7.06 -25.64 -4.71
C LYS A 10 -5.95 -25.03 -3.85
N THR A 11 -5.95 -25.32 -2.56
CA THR A 11 -4.76 -25.17 -1.70
C THR A 11 -4.17 -26.54 -1.38
N SER A 12 -2.83 -26.62 -1.43
CA SER A 12 -2.09 -27.81 -1.03
C SER A 12 -2.21 -28.01 0.49
N GLN A 13 -2.92 -29.06 0.88
CA GLN A 13 -2.91 -29.78 2.16
C GLN A 13 -2.63 -28.96 3.43
N GLY A 14 -3.73 -28.62 4.10
CA GLY A 14 -3.80 -28.28 5.52
C GLY A 14 -5.25 -28.00 5.87
N ASP A 15 -5.83 -28.76 6.79
CA ASP A 15 -7.24 -28.63 7.19
C ASP A 15 -7.52 -27.22 7.74
N ILE A 16 -8.10 -26.38 6.88
CA ILE A 16 -8.64 -25.08 7.25
C ILE A 16 -10.15 -25.27 7.33
N ALA A 17 -10.73 -24.92 8.48
CA ALA A 17 -12.18 -24.79 8.61
C ALA A 17 -12.68 -23.79 7.55
N ILE A 18 -13.30 -24.31 6.49
CA ILE A 18 -13.99 -23.52 5.48
C ILE A 18 -15.24 -22.98 6.17
N VAL A 19 -15.14 -21.78 6.75
CA VAL A 19 -16.32 -20.99 7.07
C VAL A 19 -16.92 -20.59 5.73
N ASN A 20 -18.04 -21.23 5.37
CA ASN A 20 -18.74 -20.96 4.11
C ASN A 20 -19.12 -19.47 4.05
N SER A 21 -18.68 -18.74 3.02
CA SER A 21 -19.01 -17.30 2.88
C SER A 21 -20.52 -17.06 2.81
N THR A 22 -21.27 -18.07 2.34
CA THR A 22 -22.73 -18.15 2.41
C THR A 22 -23.28 -18.07 3.83
N GLU A 23 -22.70 -18.80 4.80
CA GLU A 23 -23.16 -18.76 6.20
C GLU A 23 -22.91 -17.39 6.83
N ARG A 24 -21.79 -16.75 6.48
CA ARG A 24 -21.46 -15.39 6.95
C ARG A 24 -22.44 -14.35 6.40
N ASN A 25 -22.73 -14.40 5.11
CA ASN A 25 -23.71 -13.51 4.48
C ASN A 25 -25.13 -13.75 5.02
N GLU A 26 -25.46 -14.99 5.36
CA GLU A 26 -26.74 -15.31 5.99
C GLU A 26 -26.85 -14.75 7.41
N LYS A 27 -25.78 -14.84 8.23
CA LYS A 27 -25.73 -14.17 9.54
C LYS A 27 -25.86 -12.65 9.43
N HIS A 28 -25.19 -12.02 8.46
CA HIS A 28 -25.35 -10.59 8.21
C HIS A 28 -26.78 -10.23 7.78
N ARG A 29 -27.40 -11.01 6.89
CA ARG A 29 -28.80 -10.83 6.51
C ARG A 29 -29.75 -11.02 7.69
N GLN A 30 -29.49 -11.99 8.56
CA GLN A 30 -30.27 -12.21 9.78
C GLN A 30 -30.12 -11.03 10.76
N ALA A 31 -28.89 -10.55 11.00
CA ALA A 31 -28.64 -9.35 11.80
C ALA A 31 -29.36 -8.13 11.23
N TYR A 32 -29.30 -7.94 9.90
CA TYR A 32 -30.03 -6.86 9.23
C TYR A 32 -31.54 -7.01 9.36
N SER A 33 -32.09 -8.22 9.19
CA SER A 33 -33.52 -8.47 9.36
C SER A 33 -33.97 -8.16 10.79
N LYS A 34 -33.14 -8.47 11.80
CA LYS A 34 -33.37 -8.07 13.19
C LYS A 34 -33.33 -6.55 13.35
N VAL A 35 -32.35 -5.86 12.75
CA VAL A 35 -32.28 -4.39 12.81
C VAL A 35 -33.48 -3.75 12.10
N LEU A 36 -33.93 -4.28 10.97
CA LEU A 36 -35.13 -3.84 10.27
C LEU A 36 -36.40 -4.12 11.09
N GLN A 37 -36.48 -5.27 11.75
CA GLN A 37 -37.55 -5.57 12.69
C GLN A 37 -37.54 -4.55 13.85
N LEU A 38 -36.38 -4.27 14.44
CA LEU A 38 -36.21 -3.23 15.47
C LEU A 38 -36.57 -1.83 14.96
N LYS A 39 -36.22 -1.47 13.71
CA LYS A 39 -36.69 -0.24 13.05
C LYS A 39 -38.21 -0.21 12.91
N SER A 40 -38.83 -1.33 12.53
CA SER A 40 -40.28 -1.44 12.37
C SER A 40 -41.04 -1.27 13.70
N PHE A 41 -40.38 -1.51 14.83
CA PHE A 41 -40.90 -1.21 16.17
C PHE A 41 -40.79 0.29 16.56
N ASN A 42 -40.48 1.20 15.62
CA ASN A 42 -40.24 2.63 15.88
C ASN A 42 -39.09 2.93 16.86
N LEU A 43 -38.20 1.96 17.13
CA LEU A 43 -37.11 2.11 18.09
C LEU A 43 -35.94 2.97 17.59
N ILE A 44 -35.93 3.36 16.30
CA ILE A 44 -34.91 4.22 15.69
C ILE A 44 -35.62 5.37 14.97
N GLN A 45 -36.10 6.36 15.73
CA GLN A 45 -36.45 7.67 15.18
C GLN A 45 -35.25 8.60 15.35
N SER A 46 -34.54 8.91 14.25
CA SER A 46 -33.50 9.95 14.30
C SER A 46 -34.17 11.33 14.21
N GLU A 47 -34.53 11.92 15.35
CA GLU A 47 -35.20 13.22 15.39
C GLU A 47 -34.31 14.41 14.98
N THR A 48 -33.00 14.24 14.83
CA THR A 48 -32.14 15.31 14.29
C THR A 48 -32.10 15.26 12.76
N ARG A 49 -33.01 15.99 12.12
CA ARG A 49 -32.91 16.27 10.68
C ARG A 49 -31.68 17.15 10.44
N VAL A 50 -30.66 16.62 9.76
CA VAL A 50 -29.52 17.44 9.32
C VAL A 50 -30.05 18.42 8.27
N GLU A 51 -30.11 19.70 8.61
CA GLU A 51 -30.32 20.75 7.63
C GLU A 51 -29.11 20.75 6.69
N THR A 52 -29.28 20.17 5.50
CA THR A 52 -28.31 20.33 4.41
C THR A 52 -28.19 21.82 4.13
N PRO A 53 -27.00 22.43 4.29
CA PRO A 53 -26.83 23.85 4.05
C PRO A 53 -27.27 24.15 2.60
N ALA A 54 -28.15 25.14 2.45
CA ALA A 54 -28.59 25.61 1.15
C ALA A 54 -27.35 25.91 0.28
N LYS A 55 -27.38 25.41 -0.95
CA LYS A 55 -26.22 25.28 -1.84
C LYS A 55 -25.85 26.64 -2.45
N GLU A 56 -25.32 27.57 -1.65
CA GLU A 56 -24.54 28.70 -2.15
C GLU A 56 -23.07 28.24 -2.22
N ILE A 57 -22.73 27.57 -3.32
CA ILE A 57 -21.33 27.24 -3.64
C ILE A 57 -20.86 28.35 -4.58
N ASP A 58 -19.95 29.17 -4.09
CA ASP A 58 -19.24 30.16 -4.90
C ASP A 58 -18.34 29.42 -5.89
N GLU A 59 -18.76 29.34 -7.16
CA GLU A 59 -18.03 28.62 -8.22
C GLU A 59 -16.63 29.22 -8.50
N ALA A 60 -16.32 30.40 -7.93
CA ALA A 60 -15.08 31.14 -8.15
C ALA A 60 -13.85 30.60 -7.39
N GLU A 61 -13.99 29.67 -6.44
CA GLU A 61 -12.85 29.12 -5.65
C GLU A 61 -12.31 27.77 -6.13
N LEU A 62 -12.81 27.21 -7.24
CA LEU A 62 -12.28 25.96 -7.78
C LEU A 62 -10.88 26.18 -8.40
N PRO A 63 -9.83 25.48 -7.91
CA PRO A 63 -8.48 25.69 -8.42
C PRO A 63 -8.38 25.26 -9.89
N LEU A 64 -7.97 26.21 -10.75
CA LEU A 64 -7.69 26.11 -12.20
C LEU A 64 -6.83 24.91 -12.66
N ARG A 65 -6.29 24.10 -11.75
CA ARG A 65 -5.48 22.91 -12.05
C ARG A 65 -6.30 21.67 -12.44
N GLU A 66 -7.60 21.64 -12.18
CA GLU A 66 -8.49 20.50 -12.48
C GLU A 66 -8.88 20.36 -13.96
N HIS A 67 -8.91 21.45 -14.72
CA HIS A 67 -9.40 21.44 -16.11
C HIS A 67 -8.49 20.67 -17.07
N VAL A 68 -7.17 20.70 -16.86
CA VAL A 68 -6.21 20.00 -17.76
C VAL A 68 -6.27 18.47 -17.60
N TYR A 69 -6.71 17.96 -16.44
CA TYR A 69 -6.83 16.51 -16.19
C TYR A 69 -8.17 15.92 -16.63
N ARG A 70 -9.28 16.71 -16.60
CA ARG A 70 -10.61 16.22 -17.01
C ARG A 70 -10.67 15.79 -18.47
N ASP A 71 -10.03 16.52 -19.38
CA ASP A 71 -10.11 16.23 -20.82
C ASP A 71 -9.27 15.02 -21.25
N ALA A 72 -8.23 14.67 -20.48
CA ALA A 72 -7.44 13.45 -20.69
C ALA A 72 -8.18 12.19 -20.19
N ILE A 73 -8.92 12.30 -19.09
CA ILE A 73 -9.67 11.18 -18.48
C ILE A 73 -10.95 10.87 -19.27
N LYS A 74 -11.63 11.89 -19.83
CA LYS A 74 -12.83 11.71 -20.66
C LYS A 74 -12.59 10.93 -21.98
N ARG A 75 -11.34 10.77 -22.43
CA ARG A 75 -11.03 10.23 -23.76
C ARG A 75 -10.67 8.75 -23.86
N SER A 76 -10.63 7.93 -22.79
CA SER A 76 -10.09 6.56 -22.96
C SER A 76 -10.66 5.38 -22.17
N ALA A 77 -11.66 5.51 -21.29
CA ALA A 77 -12.36 4.33 -20.79
C ALA A 77 -13.78 4.67 -20.36
N THR A 78 -14.78 4.08 -21.03
CA THR A 78 -16.15 4.08 -20.51
C THR A 78 -16.17 3.29 -19.20
N PHE A 79 -16.94 3.76 -18.21
CA PHE A 79 -17.16 3.04 -16.95
C PHE A 79 -17.42 1.55 -17.17
N LEU A 80 -18.26 1.23 -18.15
CA LEU A 80 -18.61 -0.14 -18.56
C LEU A 80 -17.39 -0.99 -18.90
N LYS A 81 -16.41 -0.45 -19.63
CA LYS A 81 -15.17 -1.15 -19.95
C LYS A 81 -14.34 -1.38 -18.70
N VAL A 82 -14.20 -0.36 -17.84
CA VAL A 82 -13.47 -0.48 -16.58
C VAL A 82 -14.13 -1.48 -15.64
N ALA A 83 -15.44 -1.40 -15.43
CA ALA A 83 -16.17 -2.27 -14.53
C ALA A 83 -16.21 -3.73 -15.01
N SER A 84 -16.43 -3.97 -16.31
CA SER A 84 -16.42 -5.33 -16.87
C SER A 84 -15.03 -5.96 -16.86
N GLU A 85 -13.99 -5.21 -17.22
CA GLU A 85 -12.60 -5.66 -17.11
C GLU A 85 -12.23 -5.94 -15.65
N GLU A 86 -12.73 -5.16 -14.69
CA GLU A 86 -12.31 -5.27 -13.28
C GLU A 86 -13.10 -6.31 -12.48
N MET A 87 -14.32 -6.68 -12.92
CA MET A 87 -15.19 -7.62 -12.20
C MET A 87 -14.66 -9.07 -12.19
N GLY A 88 -13.84 -9.47 -13.17
CA GLY A 88 -13.11 -10.75 -13.14
C GLY A 88 -11.76 -10.69 -12.41
N ARG A 89 -11.33 -9.50 -11.96
CA ARG A 89 -9.91 -9.19 -11.66
C ARG A 89 -9.67 -8.62 -10.25
N TYR A 90 -10.63 -8.77 -9.34
CA TYR A 90 -10.51 -8.24 -7.97
C TYR A 90 -9.58 -9.07 -7.06
N GLN A 91 -9.33 -10.33 -7.41
CA GLN A 91 -8.32 -11.18 -6.78
C GLN A 91 -6.96 -10.88 -7.40
N THR A 92 -6.04 -10.34 -6.60
CA THR A 92 -4.64 -10.20 -7.03
C THR A 92 -3.89 -11.48 -6.73
N GLU A 93 -3.37 -12.12 -7.76
CA GLU A 93 -2.47 -13.25 -7.65
C GLU A 93 -1.07 -12.88 -8.16
N TRP A 94 -0.06 -13.60 -7.68
CA TRP A 94 1.31 -13.48 -8.17
C TRP A 94 1.63 -14.63 -9.12
N HIS A 95 1.88 -14.30 -10.38
CA HIS A 95 2.19 -15.26 -11.43
C HIS A 95 3.70 -15.31 -11.70
N TRP A 96 4.37 -16.32 -11.12
CA TRP A 96 5.82 -16.53 -11.31
C TRP A 96 6.22 -16.71 -12.79
N LYS A 97 5.36 -17.35 -13.60
CA LYS A 97 5.59 -17.49 -15.04
C LYS A 97 5.79 -16.12 -15.70
N PHE A 98 4.84 -15.21 -15.49
CA PHE A 98 4.94 -13.85 -16.03
C PHE A 98 6.13 -13.10 -15.42
N PHE A 99 6.38 -13.24 -14.11
CA PHE A 99 7.56 -12.63 -13.50
C PHE A 99 8.85 -12.98 -14.25
N PHE A 100 9.15 -14.26 -14.44
CA PHE A 100 10.38 -14.69 -15.10
C PHE A 100 10.40 -14.37 -16.59
N GLU A 101 9.27 -14.47 -17.28
CA GLU A 101 9.13 -14.11 -18.68
C GLU A 101 9.45 -12.63 -18.92
N PHE A 102 8.82 -11.73 -18.17
CA PHE A 102 9.05 -10.29 -18.32
C PHE A 102 10.42 -9.86 -17.79
N LEU A 103 10.95 -10.54 -16.76
CA LEU A 103 12.33 -10.34 -16.31
C LEU A 103 13.31 -10.67 -17.44
N PHE A 104 13.13 -11.83 -18.07
CA PHE A 104 13.93 -12.25 -19.21
C PHE A 104 13.87 -11.22 -20.34
N TYR A 105 12.66 -10.76 -20.71
CA TYR A 105 12.54 -9.76 -21.78
C TYR A 105 13.32 -8.48 -21.52
N HIS A 106 13.25 -7.94 -20.29
CA HIS A 106 13.97 -6.72 -19.94
C HIS A 106 15.47 -6.93 -19.82
N ILE A 107 15.93 -8.10 -19.34
CA ILE A 107 17.35 -8.44 -19.35
C ILE A 107 17.86 -8.49 -20.78
N MET A 108 17.15 -9.15 -21.70
CA MET A 108 17.53 -9.22 -23.11
C MET A 108 17.54 -7.83 -23.77
N PHE A 109 16.57 -6.97 -23.47
CA PHE A 109 16.53 -5.60 -23.98
C PHE A 109 17.70 -4.77 -23.45
N TYR A 110 17.92 -4.72 -22.13
CA TYR A 110 18.97 -3.89 -21.55
C TYR A 110 20.39 -4.40 -21.82
N ASN A 111 20.57 -5.72 -21.92
CA ASN A 111 21.90 -6.30 -22.07
C ASN A 111 22.27 -6.62 -23.51
N LEU A 112 21.38 -7.16 -24.34
CA LEU A 112 21.80 -7.80 -25.58
C LEU A 112 21.32 -7.04 -26.81
N PHE A 113 20.02 -6.95 -27.00
CA PHE A 113 19.45 -6.58 -28.29
C PHE A 113 18.97 -5.13 -28.37
N GLY A 114 18.59 -4.53 -27.23
CA GLY A 114 17.97 -3.21 -27.23
C GLY A 114 16.80 -3.12 -28.21
N PRO A 115 16.74 -2.08 -29.06
CA PRO A 115 15.68 -1.94 -30.08
C PRO A 115 15.60 -3.10 -31.08
N LEU A 116 16.71 -3.82 -31.32
CA LEU A 116 16.74 -4.95 -32.26
C LEU A 116 15.95 -6.15 -31.72
N MET A 117 15.60 -6.15 -30.44
CA MET A 117 14.76 -7.18 -29.83
C MET A 117 13.43 -7.36 -30.59
N VAL A 118 12.88 -6.28 -31.16
CA VAL A 118 11.64 -6.32 -31.93
C VAL A 118 11.73 -7.27 -33.13
N ILE A 119 12.92 -7.43 -33.74
CA ILE A 119 13.12 -8.35 -34.88
C ILE A 119 12.97 -9.80 -34.43
N PHE A 120 13.57 -10.16 -33.29
CA PHE A 120 13.53 -11.53 -32.76
C PHE A 120 12.16 -11.91 -32.21
N PHE A 121 11.45 -10.96 -31.61
CA PHE A 121 10.20 -11.20 -30.90
C PHE A 121 8.93 -10.76 -31.66
N TRP A 122 9.04 -10.46 -32.97
CA TRP A 122 7.92 -9.95 -33.76
C TRP A 122 6.76 -10.96 -33.90
N LYS A 123 7.07 -12.27 -33.94
CA LYS A 123 6.12 -13.38 -34.11
C LYS A 123 5.61 -13.93 -32.78
N TRP A 124 6.48 -13.99 -31.79
CA TRP A 124 6.16 -14.47 -30.45
C TRP A 124 7.03 -13.71 -29.45
N PRO A 125 6.47 -13.01 -28.46
CA PRO A 125 5.06 -12.91 -28.05
C PRO A 125 4.18 -11.95 -28.88
N GLY A 126 4.75 -11.22 -29.85
CA GLY A 126 3.99 -10.36 -30.76
C GLY A 126 4.21 -8.85 -30.55
N MET A 127 3.88 -8.06 -31.58
CA MET A 127 4.07 -6.60 -31.60
C MET A 127 3.30 -5.83 -30.51
N PRO A 128 2.04 -6.18 -30.18
CA PRO A 128 1.31 -5.51 -29.10
C PRO A 128 2.08 -5.52 -27.77
N LEU A 129 2.69 -6.65 -27.41
CA LEU A 129 3.43 -6.76 -26.16
C LEU A 129 4.70 -5.89 -26.16
N MET A 130 5.43 -5.82 -27.28
CA MET A 130 6.60 -4.95 -27.42
C MET A 130 6.23 -3.47 -27.28
N ILE A 131 5.07 -3.07 -27.81
CA ILE A 131 4.52 -1.72 -27.64
C ILE A 131 4.15 -1.45 -26.19
N ASN A 132 3.50 -2.43 -25.52
CA ASN A 132 3.11 -2.32 -24.11
C ASN A 132 4.33 -2.23 -23.17
N MET A 133 5.41 -2.96 -23.46
CA MET A 133 6.69 -2.85 -22.75
C MET A 133 7.47 -1.56 -23.06
N ARG A 134 7.00 -0.75 -24.00
CA ARG A 134 7.67 0.46 -24.50
C ARG A 134 9.04 0.19 -25.14
N PHE A 135 9.20 -0.97 -25.74
CA PHE A 135 10.35 -1.30 -26.58
C PHE A 135 10.20 -0.75 -28.01
N LEU A 136 9.01 -0.23 -28.35
CA LEU A 136 8.66 0.32 -29.66
C LEU A 136 7.76 1.55 -29.52
N LYS A 137 7.74 2.40 -30.57
CA LYS A 137 7.05 3.69 -30.74
C LYS A 137 7.74 4.88 -30.07
N HIS A 138 7.55 6.06 -30.68
CA HIS A 138 8.05 7.35 -30.18
C HIS A 138 7.31 7.74 -28.89
N HIS A 139 7.86 7.36 -27.75
CA HIS A 139 7.37 7.71 -26.43
C HIS A 139 8.56 8.03 -25.52
N PRO A 140 8.48 9.00 -24.59
CA PRO A 140 9.61 9.34 -23.70
C PRO A 140 10.19 8.12 -22.98
N GLN A 141 9.33 7.19 -22.54
CA GLN A 141 9.76 5.95 -21.89
C GLN A 141 10.60 5.03 -22.79
N PHE A 142 10.36 5.02 -24.12
CA PHE A 142 11.20 4.26 -25.05
C PHE A 142 12.62 4.84 -25.09
N TYR A 143 12.76 6.17 -25.20
CA TYR A 143 14.07 6.83 -25.20
C TYR A 143 14.82 6.64 -23.88
N PHE A 144 14.11 6.66 -22.75
CA PHE A 144 14.70 6.29 -21.46
C PHE A 144 15.25 4.86 -21.47
N GLN A 145 14.50 3.88 -21.99
CA GLN A 145 15.00 2.51 -22.08
C GLN A 145 16.15 2.35 -23.07
N LEU A 146 16.12 3.09 -24.18
CA LEU A 146 17.20 3.14 -25.15
C LEU A 146 18.49 3.65 -24.50
N LEU A 147 18.43 4.70 -23.67
CA LEU A 147 19.59 5.22 -22.95
C LEU A 147 20.20 4.16 -22.01
N LEU A 148 19.38 3.37 -21.32
CA LEU A 148 19.86 2.28 -20.46
C LEU A 148 20.58 1.19 -21.25
N TRP A 149 20.02 0.81 -22.40
CA TRP A 149 20.66 -0.15 -23.29
C TRP A 149 21.97 0.40 -23.87
N LEU A 150 21.98 1.66 -24.34
CA LEU A 150 23.20 2.31 -24.82
C LEU A 150 24.29 2.33 -23.76
N GLY A 151 23.95 2.63 -22.50
CA GLY A 151 24.93 2.60 -21.42
C GLY A 151 25.43 1.21 -21.06
N SER A 152 24.57 0.20 -21.09
CA SER A 152 25.00 -1.19 -20.96
C SER A 152 25.93 -1.59 -22.10
N LEU A 153 25.65 -1.14 -23.33
CA LEU A 153 26.48 -1.39 -24.51
C LEU A 153 27.86 -0.72 -24.37
N THR A 154 27.89 0.58 -24.10
CA THR A 154 29.13 1.37 -24.02
C THR A 154 29.93 1.09 -22.74
N GLY A 155 29.25 0.70 -21.66
CA GLY A 155 29.88 0.37 -20.39
C GLY A 155 30.37 -1.07 -20.37
N GLY A 156 29.48 -2.03 -20.67
CA GLY A 156 29.74 -3.45 -20.54
C GLY A 156 30.45 -4.08 -21.73
N TYR A 157 29.95 -3.91 -22.95
CA TYR A 157 30.57 -4.58 -24.11
C TYR A 157 31.88 -3.92 -24.50
N TRP A 158 31.90 -2.58 -24.50
CA TRP A 158 33.12 -1.86 -24.84
C TRP A 158 34.26 -2.19 -23.86
N TYR A 159 33.95 -2.47 -22.58
CA TYR A 159 34.94 -2.93 -21.61
C TYR A 159 35.69 -4.18 -22.08
N LEU A 160 35.04 -5.10 -22.80
CA LEU A 160 35.66 -6.32 -23.32
C LEU A 160 36.59 -6.09 -24.53
N PHE A 161 36.47 -4.94 -25.19
CA PHE A 161 37.20 -4.63 -26.43
C PHE A 161 38.26 -3.53 -26.27
N ASP A 162 38.33 -2.89 -25.10
CA ASP A 162 39.20 -1.74 -24.86
C ASP A 162 40.24 -2.06 -23.78
N ASP A 163 41.50 -2.11 -24.20
CA ASP A 163 42.63 -2.42 -23.33
C ASP A 163 42.86 -1.34 -22.25
N LYS A 164 42.38 -0.10 -22.48
CA LYS A 164 42.58 1.02 -21.54
C LYS A 164 41.71 0.92 -20.27
N ASN A 165 40.67 0.06 -20.26
CA ASN A 165 39.85 -0.24 -19.09
C ASN A 165 39.36 0.99 -18.30
N ILE A 166 38.92 2.04 -19.01
CA ILE A 166 38.53 3.33 -18.38
C ILE A 166 37.28 3.19 -17.51
N ILE A 167 36.40 2.25 -17.85
CA ILE A 167 35.34 1.78 -16.96
C ILE A 167 35.85 0.49 -16.33
N THR A 168 35.82 0.38 -15.01
CA THR A 168 36.27 -0.82 -14.29
C THR A 168 35.24 -1.94 -14.37
N LEU A 169 35.67 -3.19 -14.25
CA LEU A 169 34.75 -4.34 -14.12
C LEU A 169 33.73 -4.13 -12.99
N THR A 170 34.15 -3.53 -11.87
CA THR A 170 33.27 -3.22 -10.74
C THR A 170 32.14 -2.28 -11.15
N GLU A 171 32.44 -1.22 -11.90
CA GLU A 171 31.40 -0.31 -12.42
C GLU A 171 30.47 -1.01 -13.39
N VAL A 172 31.00 -1.87 -14.27
CA VAL A 172 30.17 -2.68 -15.16
C VAL A 172 29.19 -3.53 -14.34
N VAL A 173 29.69 -4.29 -13.35
CA VAL A 173 28.86 -5.12 -12.46
C VAL A 173 27.82 -4.28 -11.72
N PHE A 174 28.20 -3.10 -11.26
CA PHE A 174 27.31 -2.19 -10.54
C PHE A 174 26.19 -1.63 -11.42
N THR A 175 26.50 -1.23 -12.65
CA THR A 175 25.52 -0.82 -13.65
C THR A 175 24.59 -2.00 -14.00
N GLN A 176 25.14 -3.22 -14.14
CA GLN A 176 24.31 -4.40 -14.39
C GLN A 176 23.38 -4.74 -13.22
N PHE A 177 23.85 -4.55 -11.99
CA PHE A 177 23.00 -4.69 -10.81
C PHE A 177 21.86 -3.66 -10.81
N ALA A 178 22.13 -2.39 -11.14
CA ALA A 178 21.10 -1.36 -11.25
C ALA A 178 20.05 -1.69 -12.33
N LEU A 179 20.49 -2.21 -13.48
CA LEU A 179 19.61 -2.66 -14.56
C LEU A 179 18.79 -3.89 -14.18
N LEU A 180 19.38 -4.84 -13.45
CA LEU A 180 18.69 -6.02 -12.93
C LEU A 180 17.59 -5.63 -11.94
N ILE A 181 17.88 -4.78 -10.94
CA ILE A 181 16.87 -4.30 -10.00
C ILE A 181 15.73 -3.62 -10.75
N ARG A 182 16.05 -2.78 -11.74
CA ARG A 182 15.03 -2.15 -12.57
C ARG A 182 14.18 -3.18 -13.31
N ALA A 183 14.79 -4.17 -13.94
CA ALA A 183 14.07 -5.24 -14.64
C ALA A 183 13.16 -6.02 -13.68
N VAL A 184 13.60 -6.26 -12.44
CA VAL A 184 12.78 -6.88 -11.38
C VAL A 184 11.55 -6.03 -11.04
N VAL A 185 11.68 -4.70 -10.90
CA VAL A 185 10.52 -3.82 -10.66
C VAL A 185 9.48 -3.97 -11.76
N ILE A 186 9.94 -3.98 -13.01
CA ILE A 186 9.05 -4.10 -14.17
C ILE A 186 8.40 -5.49 -14.21
N ALA A 187 9.18 -6.55 -13.98
CA ALA A 187 8.68 -7.91 -13.92
C ALA A 187 7.64 -8.12 -12.81
N ALA A 188 7.87 -7.55 -11.61
CA ALA A 188 6.94 -7.61 -10.48
C ALA A 188 5.57 -7.01 -10.81
N LYS A 189 5.53 -5.96 -11.63
CA LYS A 189 4.28 -5.42 -12.14
C LYS A 189 3.52 -6.45 -12.98
N TYR A 190 4.17 -7.03 -13.98
CA TYR A 190 3.53 -8.00 -14.88
C TYR A 190 3.11 -9.28 -14.15
N ALA A 191 3.85 -9.68 -13.12
CA ALA A 191 3.51 -10.81 -12.27
C ALA A 191 2.14 -10.66 -11.56
N THR A 192 1.66 -9.43 -11.41
CA THR A 192 0.34 -9.13 -10.78
C THR A 192 -0.76 -8.80 -11.79
N LEU A 193 -0.49 -8.94 -13.09
CA LEU A 193 -1.50 -8.77 -14.12
C LEU A 193 -2.15 -10.11 -14.47
N SER A 194 -3.44 -10.09 -14.78
CA SER A 194 -4.12 -11.25 -15.34
C SER A 194 -3.63 -11.54 -16.75
N GLU A 195 -3.71 -12.81 -17.16
CA GLU A 195 -3.32 -13.27 -18.50
C GLU A 195 -4.07 -12.51 -19.61
N GLU A 196 -5.37 -12.29 -19.44
CA GLU A 196 -6.20 -11.50 -20.37
C GLU A 196 -5.63 -10.10 -20.60
N ARG A 197 -5.20 -9.43 -19.54
CA ARG A 197 -4.70 -8.05 -19.61
C ARG A 197 -3.34 -7.97 -20.29
N ILE A 198 -2.54 -9.03 -20.20
CA ILE A 198 -1.27 -9.12 -20.92
C ILE A 198 -1.53 -9.24 -22.43
N ASN A 199 -2.62 -9.91 -22.82
CA ASN A 199 -2.99 -10.14 -24.22
C ASN A 199 -3.76 -8.98 -24.88
N GLU A 200 -4.18 -7.96 -24.12
CA GLU A 200 -4.86 -6.77 -24.66
C GLU A 200 -3.94 -5.97 -25.60
N GLU A 201 -4.45 -5.59 -26.79
CA GLU A 201 -3.65 -4.99 -27.87
C GLU A 201 -2.91 -3.71 -27.46
N MET A 202 -3.54 -2.87 -26.64
CA MET A 202 -2.93 -1.68 -26.05
C MET A 202 -3.62 -1.34 -24.74
N PHE A 203 -2.88 -1.35 -23.63
CA PHE A 203 -3.35 -0.75 -22.37
C PHE A 203 -2.42 0.40 -21.95
N THR A 204 -3.02 1.49 -21.44
CA THR A 204 -2.27 2.68 -21.02
C THR A 204 -1.34 2.32 -19.86
N PHE A 205 -0.04 2.37 -20.15
CA PHE A 205 0.96 1.74 -19.31
C PHE A 205 1.47 2.68 -18.20
N ASP A 206 1.00 2.45 -16.98
CA ASP A 206 1.56 3.10 -15.78
C ASP A 206 2.78 2.31 -15.28
N LEU A 207 3.97 2.61 -15.82
CA LEU A 207 5.21 1.90 -15.47
C LEU A 207 5.62 2.14 -14.00
N MET A 208 5.36 3.34 -13.49
CA MET A 208 5.91 3.83 -12.21
C MET A 208 4.83 4.04 -11.14
N MET A 209 3.64 3.47 -11.33
CA MET A 209 2.52 3.58 -10.40
C MET A 209 2.15 5.05 -10.12
N TRP A 210 2.20 5.89 -11.15
CA TRP A 210 1.90 7.31 -11.08
C TRP A 210 0.44 7.57 -10.72
N ASP A 211 -0.51 6.80 -11.25
CA ASP A 211 -1.93 6.96 -10.91
C ASP A 211 -2.16 6.60 -9.44
N TRP A 212 -1.46 5.56 -8.96
CA TRP A 212 -1.44 5.20 -7.55
C TRP A 212 -0.83 6.30 -6.68
N ARG A 213 0.28 6.88 -7.11
CA ARG A 213 0.90 7.99 -6.38
C ARG A 213 -0.04 9.20 -6.28
N LEU A 214 -0.74 9.52 -7.36
CA LEU A 214 -1.66 10.66 -7.43
C LEU A 214 -3.00 10.41 -6.74
N GLN A 215 -3.42 9.16 -6.58
CA GLN A 215 -4.71 8.78 -5.98
C GLN A 215 -5.87 9.43 -6.73
N THR A 216 -5.91 9.21 -8.05
CA THR A 216 -6.98 9.74 -8.89
C THR A 216 -8.35 9.24 -8.40
N PRO A 217 -9.45 9.96 -8.68
CA PRO A 217 -10.81 9.53 -8.32
C PRO A 217 -11.14 8.10 -8.78
N LYS A 218 -10.61 7.72 -9.95
CA LYS A 218 -10.67 6.35 -10.48
C LYS A 218 -10.05 5.34 -9.52
N VAL A 219 -8.83 5.58 -9.06
CA VAL A 219 -8.11 4.69 -8.14
C VAL A 219 -8.85 4.57 -6.81
N LEU A 220 -9.31 5.71 -6.25
CA LEU A 220 -10.06 5.75 -4.99
C LEU A 220 -11.34 4.93 -5.04
N PHE A 221 -12.09 5.02 -6.14
CA PHE A 221 -13.30 4.26 -6.33
C PHE A 221 -13.02 2.77 -6.56
N LEU A 222 -12.12 2.44 -7.49
CA LEU A 222 -11.85 1.05 -7.87
C LEU A 222 -11.29 0.23 -6.71
N GLU A 223 -10.40 0.78 -5.90
CA GLU A 223 -9.88 0.02 -4.74
C GLU A 223 -10.96 -0.28 -3.71
N GLN A 224 -11.86 0.67 -3.44
CA GLN A 224 -13.00 0.44 -2.53
C GLN A 224 -13.96 -0.61 -3.08
N LEU A 225 -14.30 -0.53 -4.36
CA LEU A 225 -15.17 -1.51 -5.00
C LEU A 225 -14.53 -2.91 -5.01
N ARG A 226 -13.24 -3.01 -5.35
CA ARG A 226 -12.50 -4.28 -5.34
C ARG A 226 -12.45 -4.89 -3.94
N PHE A 227 -12.28 -4.08 -2.90
CA PHE A 227 -12.32 -4.55 -1.51
C PHE A 227 -13.70 -5.13 -1.16
N LEU A 228 -14.78 -4.40 -1.44
CA LEU A 228 -16.14 -4.88 -1.15
C LEU A 228 -16.41 -6.19 -1.89
N LYS A 229 -16.02 -6.29 -3.16
CA LYS A 229 -16.14 -7.52 -3.96
C LYS A 229 -15.27 -8.67 -3.42
N ARG A 230 -14.00 -8.41 -3.06
CA ARG A 230 -13.10 -9.42 -2.45
C ARG A 230 -13.69 -10.05 -1.19
N ARG A 231 -14.38 -9.24 -0.38
CA ARG A 231 -14.99 -9.68 0.88
C ARG A 231 -16.47 -10.06 0.74
N GLU A 232 -17.02 -10.06 -0.47
CA GLU A 232 -18.44 -10.34 -0.75
C GLU A 232 -19.39 -9.47 0.09
N LEU A 233 -19.00 -8.22 0.33
CA LEU A 233 -19.74 -7.26 1.15
C LEU A 233 -20.73 -6.49 0.30
N ASP A 234 -21.92 -6.29 0.86
CA ASP A 234 -22.95 -5.45 0.28
C ASP A 234 -22.62 -3.96 0.50
N PRO A 235 -22.53 -3.13 -0.56
CA PRO A 235 -22.32 -1.69 -0.45
C PRO A 235 -23.34 -0.98 0.43
N ASP A 236 -24.54 -1.53 0.62
CA ASP A 236 -25.57 -0.90 1.45
C ASP A 236 -25.20 -0.81 2.94
N PHE A 237 -24.37 -1.74 3.42
CA PHE A 237 -23.83 -1.70 4.79
C PHE A 237 -22.65 -0.73 4.92
N TYR A 238 -22.18 -0.14 3.83
CA TYR A 238 -21.02 0.74 3.83
C TYR A 238 -21.40 2.20 4.16
N LYS A 239 -22.18 2.36 5.25
CA LYS A 239 -22.73 3.63 5.74
C LYS A 239 -22.47 3.74 7.25
N ILE A 240 -21.87 4.85 7.69
CA ILE A 240 -21.40 5.04 9.06
C ILE A 240 -22.14 6.21 9.73
N ASP A 241 -22.57 6.04 10.97
CA ASP A 241 -23.12 7.11 11.81
C ASP A 241 -22.11 7.52 12.91
N PHE A 242 -22.21 8.76 13.38
CA PHE A 242 -21.29 9.32 14.38
C PHE A 242 -22.04 9.74 15.64
N LEU A 243 -21.39 9.63 16.81
CA LEU A 243 -21.98 10.05 18.11
C LEU A 243 -22.33 11.54 18.15
N CYS A 244 -21.52 12.33 17.44
CA CYS A 244 -21.71 13.75 17.26
C CYS A 244 -21.65 14.05 15.77
N GLN A 245 -22.45 15.01 15.31
CA GLN A 245 -22.39 15.48 13.94
C GLN A 245 -20.98 16.00 13.62
N PRO A 246 -20.34 15.57 12.51
CA PRO A 246 -19.10 16.13 12.03
C PRO A 246 -19.20 17.65 11.87
N HIS A 247 -18.08 18.34 12.10
CA HIS A 247 -18.03 19.79 11.93
C HIS A 247 -18.44 20.19 10.49
N ILE A 248 -19.17 21.31 10.33
CA ILE A 248 -19.72 21.76 9.04
C ILE A 248 -18.63 21.82 7.95
N LYS A 249 -17.43 22.28 8.31
CA LYS A 249 -16.27 22.28 7.40
C LYS A 249 -15.92 20.88 6.88
N THR A 250 -15.95 19.87 7.75
CA THR A 250 -15.70 18.46 7.38
C THR A 250 -16.79 17.95 6.44
N VAL A 251 -18.06 18.27 6.72
CA VAL A 251 -19.20 17.92 5.85
C VAL A 251 -19.06 18.55 4.45
N LYS A 252 -18.70 19.85 4.39
CA LYS A 252 -18.41 20.53 3.12
C LYS A 252 -17.28 19.84 2.34
N GLN A 253 -16.21 19.44 3.03
CA GLN A 253 -15.09 18.73 2.41
C GLN A 253 -15.45 17.31 1.95
N LEU A 254 -16.34 16.61 2.65
CA LEU A 254 -16.89 15.32 2.23
C LEU A 254 -17.69 15.45 0.93
N ILE A 255 -18.54 16.47 0.82
CA ILE A 255 -19.34 16.75 -0.40
C ILE A 255 -18.43 17.08 -1.59
N GLN A 256 -17.27 17.69 -1.35
CA GLN A 256 -16.29 18.05 -2.37
C GLN A 256 -15.43 16.88 -2.87
N VAL A 257 -15.52 15.69 -2.28
CA VAL A 257 -14.77 14.52 -2.76
C VAL A 257 -15.28 14.15 -4.15
N ASP A 258 -14.38 14.16 -5.15
CA ASP A 258 -14.73 13.72 -6.49
C ASP A 258 -15.01 12.21 -6.50
N VAL A 259 -16.29 11.90 -6.67
CA VAL A 259 -16.83 10.54 -6.74
C VAL A 259 -17.43 10.26 -8.13
N GLY A 260 -16.94 10.91 -9.19
CA GLY A 260 -17.49 10.78 -10.55
C GLY A 260 -17.68 9.32 -10.99
N PHE A 261 -16.70 8.46 -10.74
CA PHE A 261 -16.80 7.02 -11.05
C PHE A 261 -17.82 6.27 -10.19
N TYR A 262 -17.98 6.64 -8.92
CA TYR A 262 -19.00 6.05 -8.05
C TYR A 262 -20.40 6.49 -8.48
N ARG A 263 -20.55 7.74 -8.92
CA ARG A 263 -21.80 8.26 -9.48
C ARG A 263 -22.21 7.47 -10.71
N GLU A 264 -21.30 7.33 -11.68
CA GLU A 264 -21.54 6.53 -12.89
C GLU A 264 -21.88 5.06 -12.57
N TRP A 265 -21.27 4.49 -11.53
CA TRP A 265 -21.60 3.14 -11.06
C TRP A 265 -23.02 3.02 -10.51
N LEU A 266 -23.43 3.97 -9.64
CA LEU A 266 -24.77 3.98 -9.04
C LEU A 266 -25.86 4.20 -10.08
N GLU A 267 -25.64 5.08 -11.06
CA GLU A 267 -26.56 5.30 -12.18
C GLU A 267 -26.84 4.00 -12.95
N GLN A 268 -25.86 3.10 -13.03
CA GLN A 268 -26.02 1.78 -13.66
C GLN A 268 -26.76 0.75 -12.79
N GLN A 269 -26.75 0.94 -11.47
CA GLN A 269 -27.55 0.10 -10.56
C GLN A 269 -29.00 0.59 -10.43
N GLU A 270 -29.39 1.61 -11.22
CA GLU A 270 -30.69 2.26 -11.12
C GLU A 270 -30.98 2.86 -9.72
N GLU A 271 -29.91 3.13 -8.95
CA GLU A 271 -30.02 3.73 -7.63
C GLU A 271 -30.09 5.26 -7.74
N SER A 272 -31.19 5.83 -7.25
CA SER A 272 -31.52 7.25 -7.47
C SER A 272 -30.86 8.23 -6.50
N GLN A 273 -30.24 7.75 -5.40
CA GLN A 273 -29.73 8.63 -4.34
C GLN A 273 -28.21 8.56 -4.18
N ILE A 274 -27.54 9.54 -4.82
CA ILE A 274 -26.09 9.75 -4.74
C ILE A 274 -25.84 10.89 -3.76
N SER A 275 -26.07 10.63 -2.47
CA SER A 275 -25.81 11.62 -1.42
C SER A 275 -24.68 11.15 -0.51
N PRO A 276 -23.73 12.05 -0.15
CA PRO A 276 -22.72 11.74 0.87
C PRO A 276 -23.36 11.50 2.25
N VAL A 277 -24.56 12.00 2.47
CA VAL A 277 -25.35 11.81 3.68
C VAL A 277 -26.72 11.23 3.31
N ILE A 278 -27.04 10.05 3.83
CA ILE A 278 -28.30 9.34 3.60
C ILE A 278 -28.88 9.00 4.97
N ASP A 279 -30.07 9.49 5.29
CA ASP A 279 -30.75 9.21 6.57
C ASP A 279 -29.86 9.45 7.81
N ASN A 280 -29.17 10.59 7.84
CA ASN A 280 -28.18 10.96 8.88
C ASN A 280 -26.94 10.05 8.97
N THR A 281 -26.79 9.07 8.09
CA THR A 281 -25.57 8.27 7.95
C THR A 281 -24.69 8.80 6.84
N TYR A 282 -23.39 8.57 6.95
CA TYR A 282 -22.38 9.01 5.99
C TYR A 282 -21.94 7.84 5.13
N ASN A 283 -21.97 8.03 3.82
CA ASN A 283 -21.52 7.01 2.88
C ASN A 283 -19.98 6.86 2.96
N CYS A 284 -19.51 5.64 3.23
CA CYS A 284 -18.10 5.38 3.47
C CYS A 284 -17.22 5.60 2.23
N PHE A 285 -17.77 5.59 1.00
CA PHE A 285 -17.01 5.98 -0.20
C PHE A 285 -16.48 7.41 -0.11
N PHE A 286 -17.33 8.33 0.37
CA PHE A 286 -16.96 9.73 0.58
C PHE A 286 -16.06 9.89 1.79
N VAL A 287 -16.35 9.18 2.88
CA VAL A 287 -15.52 9.21 4.11
C VAL A 287 -14.09 8.77 3.79
N PHE A 288 -13.92 7.63 3.13
CA PHE A 288 -12.61 7.12 2.78
C PHE A 288 -11.87 8.05 1.80
N GLY A 289 -12.54 8.52 0.74
CA GLY A 289 -11.97 9.47 -0.20
C GLY A 289 -11.55 10.79 0.47
N TYR A 290 -12.33 11.28 1.43
CA TYR A 290 -11.99 12.43 2.24
C TYR A 290 -10.72 12.21 3.08
N LEU A 291 -10.58 11.04 3.71
CA LEU A 291 -9.40 10.69 4.48
C LEU A 291 -8.15 10.62 3.61
N VAL A 292 -8.23 9.96 2.44
CA VAL A 292 -7.08 9.88 1.50
C VAL A 292 -6.72 11.26 0.96
N ASN A 293 -7.69 12.08 0.58
CA ASN A 293 -7.46 13.46 0.12
C ASN A 293 -6.83 14.32 1.22
N SER A 294 -7.22 14.13 2.48
CA SER A 294 -6.64 14.83 3.62
C SER A 294 -5.18 14.44 3.85
N PHE A 295 -4.86 13.15 3.69
CA PHE A 295 -3.47 12.68 3.70
C PHE A 295 -2.66 13.33 2.57
N GLN A 296 -3.16 13.30 1.33
CA GLN A 296 -2.49 13.86 0.16
C GLN A 296 -2.23 15.37 0.28
N LYS A 297 -3.18 16.12 0.83
CA LYS A 297 -3.01 17.56 1.10
C LYS A 297 -1.89 17.83 2.10
N LYS A 298 -1.77 16.99 3.15
CA LYS A 298 -0.75 17.15 4.19
C LYS A 298 0.64 16.65 3.74
N HIS A 299 0.67 15.57 2.99
CA HIS A 299 1.89 14.88 2.59
C HIS A 299 2.11 15.02 1.10
N THR A 300 2.65 16.16 0.68
CA THR A 300 2.95 16.36 -0.74
C THR A 300 4.07 15.42 -1.20
N PRO A 301 3.92 14.75 -2.36
CA PRO A 301 4.88 13.78 -2.85
C PRO A 301 6.23 14.41 -3.26
N GLY A 302 6.34 15.75 -3.31
CA GLY A 302 7.51 16.46 -3.80
C GLY A 302 8.75 16.34 -2.91
N GLY A 303 8.58 16.24 -1.59
CA GLY A 303 9.70 16.06 -0.66
C GLY A 303 10.47 14.77 -0.93
N PHE A 304 9.74 13.66 -1.11
CA PHE A 304 10.32 12.35 -1.38
C PHE A 304 11.11 12.29 -2.69
N SER A 305 10.63 12.96 -3.75
CA SER A 305 11.34 13.00 -5.03
C SER A 305 12.76 13.55 -4.91
N LYS A 306 12.99 14.54 -4.02
CA LYS A 306 14.33 15.15 -3.86
C LYS A 306 15.34 14.15 -3.30
N TYR A 307 14.96 13.38 -2.28
CA TYR A 307 15.82 12.36 -1.68
C TYR A 307 16.18 11.26 -2.68
N VAL A 308 15.23 10.80 -3.49
CA VAL A 308 15.47 9.80 -4.53
C VAL A 308 16.50 10.28 -5.55
N VAL A 309 16.34 11.51 -6.03
CA VAL A 309 17.29 12.09 -7.00
C VAL A 309 18.69 12.19 -6.39
N ILE A 310 18.80 12.70 -5.16
CA ILE A 310 20.09 12.84 -4.47
C ILE A 310 20.76 11.47 -4.27
N GLN A 311 20.04 10.48 -3.76
CA GLN A 311 20.58 9.13 -3.54
C GLN A 311 21.05 8.48 -4.84
N SER A 312 20.26 8.60 -5.91
CA SER A 312 20.61 8.06 -7.22
C SER A 312 21.83 8.77 -7.81
N LEU A 313 21.93 10.09 -7.59
CA LEU A 313 23.06 10.90 -8.04
C LEU A 313 24.34 10.50 -7.31
N ILE A 314 24.30 10.39 -5.98
CA ILE A 314 25.43 9.94 -5.15
C ILE A 314 25.94 8.61 -5.69
N LEU A 315 25.08 7.59 -5.80
CA LEU A 315 25.47 6.27 -6.31
C LEU A 315 26.06 6.27 -7.72
N SER A 316 25.54 7.14 -8.59
CA SER A 316 26.05 7.24 -9.96
C SER A 316 27.40 7.97 -10.05
N LEU A 317 27.68 8.89 -9.14
CA LEU A 317 28.89 9.71 -9.15
C LEU A 317 30.03 9.11 -8.31
N THR A 318 29.73 8.39 -7.23
CA THR A 318 30.74 7.82 -6.32
C THR A 318 31.83 7.03 -7.07
N PRO A 319 31.53 6.12 -8.02
CA PRO A 319 32.58 5.40 -8.74
C PRO A 319 33.52 6.30 -9.56
N CYS A 320 32.97 7.37 -10.15
CA CYS A 320 33.75 8.33 -10.92
C CYS A 320 34.62 9.19 -10.00
N LEU A 321 34.06 9.67 -8.88
CA LEU A 321 34.77 10.54 -7.93
C LEU A 321 35.95 9.83 -7.26
N LEU A 322 35.78 8.57 -6.88
CA LEU A 322 36.86 7.76 -6.28
C LEU A 322 38.03 7.51 -7.24
N ARG A 323 37.83 7.67 -8.55
CA ARG A 323 38.83 7.42 -9.59
C ARG A 323 39.37 8.69 -10.25
N VAL A 324 39.01 9.86 -9.74
CA VAL A 324 39.49 11.14 -10.29
C VAL A 324 41.02 11.20 -10.35
N GLN A 325 41.72 10.66 -9.35
CA GLN A 325 43.19 10.58 -9.36
C GLN A 325 43.72 9.75 -10.54
N TYR A 326 43.10 8.60 -10.82
CA TYR A 326 43.48 7.72 -11.93
C TYR A 326 43.30 8.40 -13.30
N PHE A 327 42.28 9.26 -13.43
CA PHE A 327 42.06 10.01 -14.66
C PHE A 327 43.11 11.10 -14.93
N TYR A 328 43.86 11.55 -13.92
CA TYR A 328 44.99 12.46 -14.14
C TYR A 328 46.24 11.74 -14.67
N GLU A 329 46.36 10.44 -14.44
CA GLU A 329 47.53 9.64 -14.85
C GLU A 329 47.39 9.09 -16.28
N ILE A 330 46.19 9.11 -16.84
CA ILE A 330 45.87 8.52 -18.15
C ILE A 330 45.47 9.61 -19.13
N ASP A 331 45.89 9.47 -20.39
CA ASP A 331 45.41 10.29 -21.49
C ASP A 331 43.95 9.93 -21.82
N VAL A 332 43.02 10.70 -21.26
CA VAL A 332 41.57 10.51 -21.42
C VAL A 332 41.10 11.22 -22.69
N GLY A 333 40.69 10.44 -23.70
CA GLY A 333 40.15 10.97 -24.94
C GLY A 333 38.70 11.44 -24.81
N VAL A 334 38.19 12.15 -25.83
CA VAL A 334 36.79 12.60 -25.89
C VAL A 334 35.79 11.44 -25.82
N ILE A 335 36.12 10.31 -26.45
CA ILE A 335 35.29 9.09 -26.44
C ILE A 335 35.17 8.54 -25.02
N ASP A 336 36.22 8.64 -24.23
CA ASP A 336 36.28 8.12 -22.87
C ASP A 336 35.46 8.96 -21.90
N ILE A 337 35.52 10.29 -22.05
CA ILE A 337 34.64 11.22 -21.34
C ILE A 337 33.18 10.91 -21.66
N LEU A 338 32.85 10.69 -22.94
CA LEU A 338 31.49 10.34 -23.35
C LEU A 338 31.04 9.02 -22.71
N ARG A 339 31.90 8.01 -22.66
CA ARG A 339 31.61 6.72 -22.01
C ARG A 339 31.34 6.88 -20.51
N ILE A 340 32.16 7.67 -19.82
CA ILE A 340 31.96 7.98 -18.39
C ILE A 340 30.60 8.67 -18.18
N ILE A 341 30.28 9.70 -18.99
CA ILE A 341 29.00 10.42 -18.90
C ILE A 341 27.82 9.46 -19.12
N ILE A 342 27.87 8.64 -20.17
CA ILE A 342 26.80 7.68 -20.46
C ILE A 342 26.65 6.66 -19.31
N ASN A 343 27.77 6.19 -18.73
CA ASN A 343 27.73 5.26 -17.61
C ASN A 343 27.10 5.88 -16.34
N ILE A 344 27.44 7.13 -16.03
CA ILE A 344 26.84 7.90 -14.92
C ILE A 344 25.34 8.04 -15.16
N LEU A 345 24.92 8.50 -16.35
CA LEU A 345 23.50 8.70 -16.67
C LEU A 345 22.70 7.39 -16.59
N THR A 346 23.29 6.30 -17.05
CA THR A 346 22.66 4.97 -17.05
C THR A 346 22.51 4.43 -15.63
N THR A 347 23.56 4.54 -14.83
CA THR A 347 23.56 4.12 -13.42
C THR A 347 22.58 4.96 -12.61
N PHE A 348 22.60 6.29 -12.80
CA PHE A 348 21.63 7.21 -12.22
C PHE A 348 20.19 6.79 -12.55
N GLN A 349 19.90 6.53 -13.81
CA GLN A 349 18.55 6.16 -14.25
C GLN A 349 18.11 4.78 -13.72
N GLY A 350 19.03 3.82 -13.64
CA GLY A 350 18.80 2.49 -13.07
C GLY A 350 18.38 2.56 -11.60
N PHE A 351 19.17 3.27 -10.78
CA PHE A 351 18.85 3.47 -9.37
C PHE A 351 17.63 4.38 -9.16
N PHE A 352 17.49 5.45 -9.95
CA PHE A 352 16.36 6.37 -9.83
C PHE A 352 15.02 5.66 -9.95
N GLY A 353 14.85 4.82 -10.97
CA GLY A 353 13.61 4.05 -11.13
C GLY A 353 13.33 3.14 -9.92
N SER A 354 14.37 2.44 -9.46
CA SER A 354 14.27 1.50 -8.33
C SER A 354 13.93 2.22 -7.02
N PHE A 355 14.57 3.36 -6.74
CA PHE A 355 14.32 4.16 -5.55
C PHE A 355 12.98 4.90 -5.57
N VAL A 356 12.51 5.35 -6.74
CA VAL A 356 11.13 5.85 -6.86
C VAL A 356 10.15 4.76 -6.41
N PHE A 357 10.37 3.51 -6.82
CA PHE A 357 9.50 2.41 -6.45
C PHE A 357 9.54 2.08 -4.96
N LEU A 358 10.74 2.02 -4.35
CA LEU A 358 10.90 1.85 -2.89
C LEU A 358 10.16 2.95 -2.11
N GLN A 359 10.37 4.20 -2.51
CA GLN A 359 9.75 5.34 -1.83
C GLN A 359 8.24 5.38 -2.00
N ILE A 360 7.70 4.98 -3.14
CA ILE A 360 6.24 4.83 -3.30
C ILE A 360 5.70 3.79 -2.30
N GLY A 361 6.40 2.67 -2.09
CA GLY A 361 6.00 1.68 -1.10
C GLY A 361 6.01 2.21 0.34
N LEU A 362 7.03 2.98 0.71
CA LEU A 362 7.08 3.63 2.02
C LEU A 362 6.00 4.69 2.21
N TYR A 363 5.77 5.50 1.17
CA TYR A 363 4.73 6.52 1.17
C TYR A 363 3.33 5.90 1.31
N ASP A 364 3.12 4.74 0.70
CA ASP A 364 1.85 4.02 0.82
C ASP A 364 1.64 3.44 2.23
N LEU A 365 2.67 2.89 2.86
CA LEU A 365 2.61 2.48 4.26
C LEU A 365 2.24 3.67 5.17
N GLN A 366 2.84 4.85 4.96
CA GLN A 366 2.48 6.06 5.71
C GLN A 366 1.01 6.46 5.51
N ARG A 367 0.47 6.31 4.30
CA ARG A 367 -0.95 6.52 4.02
C ARG A 367 -1.82 5.54 4.79
N LYS A 368 -1.46 4.26 4.82
CA LYS A 368 -2.18 3.24 5.59
C LYS A 368 -2.17 3.54 7.08
N PHE A 369 -1.03 3.89 7.66
CA PHE A 369 -0.97 4.30 9.07
C PHE A 369 -1.88 5.48 9.36
N TYR A 370 -1.92 6.46 8.47
CA TYR A 370 -2.82 7.60 8.62
C TYR A 370 -4.29 7.16 8.60
N LEU A 371 -4.69 6.29 7.66
CA LEU A 371 -6.06 5.78 7.57
C LEU A 371 -6.44 4.95 8.81
N LEU A 372 -5.53 4.09 9.28
CA LEU A 372 -5.73 3.26 10.46
C LEU A 372 -5.79 4.09 11.75
N ASP A 373 -4.95 5.12 11.89
CA ASP A 373 -5.04 6.07 13.00
C ASP A 373 -6.40 6.78 13.02
N GLN A 374 -6.95 7.15 11.85
CA GLN A 374 -8.31 7.72 11.79
C GLN A 374 -9.38 6.70 12.19
N CYS A 375 -9.21 5.41 11.84
CA CYS A 375 -10.08 4.34 12.34
C CYS A 375 -9.96 4.17 13.86
N CYS A 376 -8.76 4.31 14.45
CA CYS A 376 -8.56 4.30 15.90
C CYS A 376 -9.26 5.50 16.55
N TYR A 377 -9.14 6.70 15.98
CA TYR A 377 -9.84 7.90 16.47
C TYR A 377 -11.36 7.77 16.45
N MET A 378 -11.91 7.03 15.49
CA MET A 378 -13.33 6.72 15.39
C MET A 378 -13.82 5.80 16.50
N LEU A 379 -13.00 4.83 16.94
CA LEU A 379 -13.30 4.01 18.11
C LEU A 379 -13.03 4.73 19.43
N ASN A 380 -12.03 5.60 19.44
CA ASN A 380 -11.56 6.14 20.69
C ASN A 380 -12.57 7.12 21.30
N ILE A 381 -13.03 6.77 22.49
CA ILE A 381 -13.96 7.55 23.30
C ILE A 381 -13.19 8.55 24.18
N LYS A 382 -11.96 8.20 24.58
CA LYS A 382 -11.09 9.05 25.40
C LYS A 382 -10.29 10.00 24.49
N GLU A 383 -9.83 11.12 25.04
CA GLU A 383 -8.91 12.02 24.33
C GLU A 383 -7.49 11.43 24.30
N GLN A 384 -7.25 10.43 23.45
CA GLN A 384 -5.88 9.96 23.17
C GLN A 384 -5.38 10.57 21.87
N LYS A 385 -4.09 10.92 21.86
CA LYS A 385 -3.39 11.36 20.64
C LYS A 385 -2.69 10.17 20.01
N PHE A 386 -2.99 9.89 18.74
CA PHE A 386 -2.26 8.95 17.91
C PHE A 386 -1.18 9.66 17.08
N SER A 387 -0.28 8.88 16.47
CA SER A 387 0.99 9.38 15.94
C SER A 387 0.87 10.25 14.69
N THR A 388 -0.13 10.02 13.83
CA THR A 388 -0.16 10.64 12.48
C THR A 388 -0.89 11.97 12.39
N GLY A 389 -1.62 12.42 13.42
CA GLY A 389 -2.16 13.78 13.40
C GLY A 389 -3.37 14.07 14.29
N LYS A 390 -4.26 14.93 13.78
CA LYS A 390 -5.48 15.37 14.45
C LYS A 390 -6.64 14.46 14.06
N LYS A 391 -7.57 14.25 14.99
CA LYS A 391 -8.86 13.59 14.73
C LYS A 391 -9.65 14.44 13.73
N LEU A 392 -10.01 13.86 12.58
CA LEU A 392 -10.79 14.57 11.56
C LEU A 392 -12.29 14.30 11.67
N LEU A 393 -12.65 13.07 12.04
CA LEU A 393 -14.01 12.60 12.14
C LEU A 393 -14.35 12.29 13.60
N PRO A 394 -15.61 12.47 14.03
CA PRO A 394 -16.04 12.14 15.38
C PRO A 394 -15.96 10.63 15.66
N SER A 395 -16.19 10.25 16.92
CA SER A 395 -16.32 8.83 17.26
C SER A 395 -17.61 8.26 16.67
N ILE A 396 -17.58 6.99 16.28
CA ILE A 396 -18.72 6.32 15.65
C ILE A 396 -19.86 6.10 16.65
N ASN A 397 -21.09 6.10 16.16
CA ASN A 397 -22.26 5.78 16.97
C ASN A 397 -22.32 4.29 17.30
N PHE A 398 -21.74 3.89 18.43
CA PHE A 398 -21.77 2.51 18.93
C PHE A 398 -23.18 1.98 19.24
N ASN A 399 -24.16 2.87 19.44
CA ASN A 399 -25.55 2.48 19.62
C ASN A 399 -26.21 2.03 18.33
N ASN A 400 -25.52 2.04 17.18
CA ASN A 400 -26.01 1.49 15.93
C ASN A 400 -25.11 0.33 15.47
N PRO A 401 -25.59 -0.93 15.57
CA PRO A 401 -24.86 -2.11 15.12
C PRO A 401 -24.36 -2.04 13.67
N ILE A 402 -25.16 -1.44 12.77
CA ILE A 402 -24.76 -1.27 11.36
C ILE A 402 -23.52 -0.39 11.25
N THR A 403 -23.43 0.66 12.07
CA THR A 403 -22.26 1.55 12.10
C THR A 403 -21.00 0.82 12.53
N LEU A 404 -21.09 -0.12 13.48
CA LEU A 404 -19.95 -0.91 13.92
C LEU A 404 -19.47 -1.86 12.81
N GLN A 405 -20.40 -2.48 12.09
CA GLN A 405 -20.08 -3.29 10.91
C GLN A 405 -19.45 -2.43 9.81
N ALA A 406 -20.02 -1.26 9.50
CA ALA A 406 -19.47 -0.31 8.52
C ALA A 406 -18.07 0.17 8.89
N TRP A 407 -17.82 0.41 10.19
CA TRP A 407 -16.48 0.72 10.70
C TRP A 407 -15.51 -0.46 10.51
N SER A 408 -15.93 -1.70 10.81
CA SER A 408 -15.12 -2.90 10.57
C SER A 408 -14.76 -3.05 9.08
N MET A 409 -15.71 -2.74 8.19
CA MET A 409 -15.46 -2.68 6.74
C MET A 409 -14.47 -1.57 6.37
N LEU A 410 -14.63 -0.37 6.91
CA LEU A 410 -13.72 0.76 6.66
C LEU A 410 -12.29 0.47 7.14
N ARG A 411 -12.14 -0.16 8.31
CA ARG A 411 -10.84 -0.65 8.84
C ARG A 411 -10.25 -1.71 7.91
N GLY A 412 -11.05 -2.70 7.53
CA GLY A 412 -10.63 -3.73 6.58
C GLY A 412 -10.15 -3.12 5.26
N MET A 413 -10.88 -2.12 4.76
CA MET A 413 -10.55 -1.35 3.55
C MET A 413 -9.22 -0.60 3.72
N ALA A 414 -8.97 0.02 4.88
CA ALA A 414 -7.71 0.71 5.16
C ALA A 414 -6.49 -0.24 5.17
N PHE A 415 -6.63 -1.46 5.69
CA PHE A 415 -5.57 -2.48 5.63
C PHE A 415 -5.34 -2.99 4.19
N ASP A 416 -6.43 -3.26 3.48
CA ASP A 416 -6.42 -3.84 2.13
C ASP A 416 -6.26 -2.80 1.03
N TYR A 417 -6.09 -1.52 1.39
CA TYR A 417 -6.00 -0.44 0.44
C TYR A 417 -4.76 -0.58 -0.43
N GLY A 418 -4.94 -0.66 -1.74
CA GLY A 418 -3.81 -0.82 -2.65
C GLY A 418 -3.26 -2.24 -2.67
N ARG A 419 -4.06 -3.26 -2.35
CA ARG A 419 -3.64 -4.66 -2.31
C ARG A 419 -2.83 -5.11 -3.53
N THR A 420 -3.26 -4.69 -4.73
CA THR A 420 -2.54 -4.99 -5.98
C THR A 420 -1.13 -4.39 -6.00
N TYR A 421 -0.99 -3.18 -5.45
CA TYR A 421 0.28 -2.47 -5.36
C TYR A 421 1.16 -3.06 -4.25
N ASP A 422 0.57 -3.44 -3.12
CA ASP A 422 1.28 -4.13 -2.03
C ASP A 422 1.96 -5.39 -2.53
N PHE A 423 1.28 -6.23 -3.32
CA PHE A 423 1.89 -7.45 -3.85
C PHE A 423 3.12 -7.15 -4.72
N ARG A 424 3.09 -6.09 -5.53
CA ARG A 424 4.25 -5.66 -6.33
C ARG A 424 5.39 -5.18 -5.44
N ILE A 425 5.07 -4.34 -4.47
CA ILE A 425 6.03 -3.78 -3.52
C ILE A 425 6.65 -4.90 -2.70
N GLN A 426 5.84 -5.79 -2.13
CA GLN A 426 6.26 -6.93 -1.35
C GLN A 426 7.15 -7.87 -2.18
N GLY A 427 6.77 -8.20 -3.42
CA GLY A 427 7.59 -9.02 -4.32
C GLY A 427 8.96 -8.40 -4.59
N PHE A 428 8.99 -7.08 -4.82
CA PHE A 428 10.24 -6.35 -5.02
C PHE A 428 11.12 -6.27 -3.76
N TYR A 429 10.54 -5.88 -2.61
CA TYR A 429 11.25 -5.83 -1.33
C TYR A 429 11.76 -7.20 -0.90
N SER A 430 11.02 -8.26 -1.20
CA SER A 430 11.41 -9.64 -0.96
C SER A 430 12.70 -9.97 -1.74
N LEU A 431 12.78 -9.62 -3.02
CA LEU A 431 13.97 -9.84 -3.84
C LEU A 431 15.16 -8.96 -3.40
N ILE A 432 14.90 -7.70 -3.06
CA ILE A 432 15.91 -6.82 -2.48
C ILE A 432 16.43 -7.36 -1.14
N PHE A 433 15.55 -7.93 -0.33
CA PHE A 433 15.93 -8.56 0.93
C PHE A 433 16.88 -9.75 0.71
N LEU A 434 16.61 -10.60 -0.30
CA LEU A 434 17.55 -11.66 -0.68
C LEU A 434 18.89 -11.09 -1.18
N GLY A 435 18.85 -10.06 -2.01
CA GLY A 435 20.06 -9.37 -2.48
C GLY A 435 20.86 -8.78 -1.32
N TRP A 436 20.19 -8.22 -0.32
CA TRP A 436 20.82 -7.72 0.90
C TRP A 436 21.45 -8.82 1.74
N ILE A 437 20.79 -9.97 1.91
CA ILE A 437 21.40 -11.13 2.61
C ILE A 437 22.70 -11.53 1.91
N PHE A 438 22.68 -11.63 0.58
CA PHE A 438 23.87 -11.96 -0.19
C PHE A 438 24.99 -10.94 0.00
N LEU A 439 24.68 -9.64 -0.14
CA LEU A 439 25.66 -8.57 0.05
C LEU A 439 26.19 -8.50 1.48
N PHE A 440 25.35 -8.77 2.47
CA PHE A 440 25.74 -8.81 3.87
C PHE A 440 26.71 -9.96 4.15
N LEU A 441 26.39 -11.18 3.69
CA LEU A 441 27.28 -12.34 3.83
C LEU A 441 28.60 -12.14 3.06
N PHE A 442 28.54 -11.54 1.86
CA PHE A 442 29.73 -11.18 1.10
C PHE A 442 30.59 -10.17 1.87
N GLY A 443 29.97 -9.14 2.47
CA GLY A 443 30.65 -8.17 3.33
C GLY A 443 31.33 -8.80 4.54
N ILE A 444 30.69 -9.78 5.19
CA ILE A 444 31.31 -10.57 6.27
C ILE A 444 32.51 -11.37 5.75
N GLY A 445 32.42 -11.98 4.56
CA GLY A 445 33.53 -12.67 3.93
C GLY A 445 34.74 -11.76 3.63
N VAL A 446 34.48 -10.51 3.24
CA VAL A 446 35.53 -9.49 3.08
C VAL A 446 36.15 -9.11 4.44
N LEU A 447 35.34 -8.87 5.47
CA LEU A 447 35.83 -8.53 6.82
C LEU A 447 36.73 -9.63 7.39
N LEU A 448 36.35 -10.90 7.19
CA LEU A 448 37.09 -12.08 7.63
C LEU A 448 38.30 -12.45 6.75
N ASP A 449 38.69 -11.62 5.77
CA ASP A 449 39.76 -11.88 4.79
C ASP A 449 39.55 -13.12 3.89
N PHE A 450 38.36 -13.73 3.87
CA PHE A 450 38.07 -14.84 2.96
C PHE A 450 38.01 -14.36 1.50
N ILE A 451 37.64 -13.10 1.29
CA ILE A 451 37.51 -12.48 -0.02
C ILE A 451 38.37 -11.22 -0.05
N ARG A 452 39.40 -11.22 -0.91
CA ARG A 452 40.27 -10.05 -1.10
C ARG A 452 39.72 -9.18 -2.21
N ILE A 453 39.27 -7.98 -1.85
CA ILE A 453 38.83 -6.94 -2.78
C ILE A 453 39.62 -5.65 -2.53
N ASN A 454 39.72 -4.80 -3.56
CA ASN A 454 40.42 -3.53 -3.43
C ASN A 454 39.58 -2.49 -2.66
N PHE A 455 40.22 -1.43 -2.18
CA PHE A 455 39.55 -0.36 -1.42
C PHE A 455 38.35 0.23 -2.17
N PHE A 456 38.51 0.46 -3.47
CA PHE A 456 37.44 0.96 -4.35
C PHE A 456 36.19 0.08 -4.33
N GLN A 457 36.34 -1.24 -4.50
CA GLN A 457 35.26 -2.21 -4.43
C GLN A 457 34.60 -2.24 -3.04
N THR A 458 35.41 -2.19 -1.98
CA THR A 458 34.91 -2.14 -0.59
C THR A 458 34.05 -0.90 -0.34
N THR A 459 34.46 0.27 -0.84
CA THR A 459 33.68 1.51 -0.69
C THR A 459 32.33 1.39 -1.40
N LEU A 460 32.29 0.94 -2.65
CA LEU A 460 31.03 0.78 -3.39
C LEU A 460 30.10 -0.28 -2.78
N LEU A 461 30.66 -1.40 -2.32
CA LEU A 461 29.92 -2.45 -1.64
C LEU A 461 29.28 -1.92 -0.34
N SER A 462 30.07 -1.21 0.48
CA SER A 462 29.59 -0.68 1.76
C SER A 462 28.50 0.39 1.57
N GLU A 463 28.63 1.25 0.56
CA GLU A 463 27.59 2.22 0.18
C GLU A 463 26.26 1.53 -0.18
N MET A 464 26.30 0.50 -1.04
CA MET A 464 25.11 -0.32 -1.36
C MET A 464 24.51 -0.97 -0.12
N LEU A 465 25.35 -1.60 0.69
CA LEU A 465 24.90 -2.33 1.88
C LEU A 465 24.20 -1.39 2.85
N VAL A 466 24.74 -0.19 3.10
CA VAL A 466 24.13 0.81 3.98
C VAL A 466 22.76 1.26 3.43
N ILE A 467 22.67 1.58 2.14
CA ILE A 467 21.41 2.05 1.54
C ILE A 467 20.34 0.96 1.59
N LEU A 468 20.68 -0.27 1.18
CA LEU A 468 19.74 -1.40 1.20
C LEU A 468 19.32 -1.75 2.63
N THR A 469 20.25 -1.74 3.59
CA THR A 469 19.94 -1.94 5.02
C THR A 469 18.94 -0.89 5.51
N GLY A 470 19.15 0.38 5.15
CA GLY A 470 18.23 1.46 5.51
C GLY A 470 16.83 1.25 4.95
N PHE A 471 16.70 0.93 3.66
CA PHE A 471 15.40 0.69 3.02
C PHE A 471 14.68 -0.53 3.58
N ILE A 472 15.38 -1.67 3.70
CA ILE A 472 14.83 -2.91 4.23
C ILE A 472 14.43 -2.75 5.69
N GLY A 473 15.34 -2.24 6.52
CA GLY A 473 15.09 -2.04 7.95
C GLY A 473 13.90 -1.12 8.19
N TYR A 474 13.79 -0.03 7.43
CA TYR A 474 12.66 0.89 7.54
C TYR A 474 11.33 0.28 7.07
N TYR A 475 11.35 -0.48 5.96
CA TYR A 475 10.15 -1.18 5.46
C TYR A 475 9.69 -2.27 6.42
N LEU A 476 10.62 -3.07 6.94
CA LEU A 476 10.36 -4.10 7.95
C LEU A 476 9.79 -3.51 9.24
N TRP A 477 10.37 -2.42 9.73
CA TRP A 477 9.90 -1.73 10.94
C TRP A 477 8.45 -1.25 10.79
N HIS A 478 8.13 -0.62 9.66
CA HIS A 478 6.75 -0.24 9.36
C HIS A 478 5.84 -1.47 9.20
N GLY A 479 6.29 -2.52 8.53
CA GLY A 479 5.56 -3.78 8.45
C GLY A 479 5.20 -4.37 9.82
N ALA A 480 6.13 -4.33 10.77
CA ALA A 480 5.88 -4.74 12.15
C ALA A 480 4.86 -3.82 12.84
N LYS A 481 5.04 -2.49 12.73
CA LYS A 481 4.13 -1.51 13.31
C LYS A 481 2.69 -1.64 12.76
N LEU A 482 2.54 -2.01 11.49
CA LEU A 482 1.24 -2.26 10.88
C LEU A 482 0.50 -3.41 11.57
N ASN A 483 1.24 -4.43 12.02
CA ASN A 483 0.66 -5.55 12.76
C ASN A 483 0.25 -5.19 14.21
N GLU A 484 0.81 -4.14 14.82
CA GLU A 484 0.42 -3.68 16.17
C GLU A 484 -0.95 -2.99 16.20
N TYR A 485 -1.45 -2.54 15.06
CA TYR A 485 -2.79 -1.94 14.98
C TYR A 485 -3.88 -2.95 15.33
N TYR A 486 -3.68 -4.25 15.07
CA TYR A 486 -4.65 -5.27 15.48
C TYR A 486 -4.87 -5.27 16.99
N GLU A 487 -3.79 -5.30 17.77
CA GLU A 487 -3.85 -5.21 19.23
C GLU A 487 -4.45 -3.87 19.71
N THR A 488 -4.10 -2.77 19.05
CA THR A 488 -4.66 -1.45 19.38
C THR A 488 -6.18 -1.41 19.17
N PHE A 489 -6.69 -1.98 18.07
CA PHE A 489 -8.13 -2.06 17.81
C PHE A 489 -8.84 -2.98 18.81
N ASP A 490 -8.22 -4.10 19.18
CA ASP A 490 -8.77 -5.05 20.15
C ASP A 490 -8.98 -4.38 21.52
N ILE A 491 -7.96 -3.70 22.03
CA ILE A 491 -8.02 -2.93 23.28
C ILE A 491 -9.13 -1.87 23.23
N LEU A 492 -9.23 -1.11 22.12
CA LEU A 492 -10.25 -0.07 21.97
C LEU A 492 -11.67 -0.65 21.92
N LEU A 493 -11.87 -1.80 21.28
CA LEU A 493 -13.17 -2.47 21.23
C LEU A 493 -13.56 -3.06 22.59
N GLU A 494 -12.62 -3.68 23.30
CA GLU A 494 -12.85 -4.15 24.68
C GLU A 494 -13.17 -2.99 25.64
N ASP A 495 -12.53 -1.84 25.48
CA ASP A 495 -12.88 -0.63 26.24
C ASP A 495 -14.35 -0.23 26.02
N VAL A 496 -14.83 -0.23 24.77
CA VAL A 496 -16.23 0.07 24.44
C VAL A 496 -17.17 -1.01 25.00
N ARG A 497 -16.82 -2.28 24.84
CA ARG A 497 -17.58 -3.43 25.34
C ARG A 497 -17.77 -3.35 26.85
N ASN A 498 -16.70 -3.07 27.58
CA ASN A 498 -16.72 -2.93 29.04
C ASN A 498 -17.65 -1.79 29.49
N MET A 499 -17.75 -0.69 28.73
CA MET A 499 -18.72 0.37 29.03
C MET A 499 -20.17 -0.15 28.94
N TYR A 500 -20.52 -0.93 27.91
CA TYR A 500 -21.86 -1.51 27.79
C TYR A 500 -22.17 -2.53 28.88
N VAL A 501 -21.20 -3.37 29.24
CA VAL A 501 -21.31 -4.32 30.36
C VAL A 501 -21.55 -3.57 31.68
N ASP A 502 -20.86 -2.46 31.91
CA ASP A 502 -21.05 -1.65 33.11
C ASP A 502 -22.42 -0.94 33.13
N MET A 503 -22.92 -0.50 31.97
CA MET A 503 -24.29 0.02 31.87
C MET A 503 -25.33 -1.06 32.19
N LEU A 504 -25.13 -2.29 31.75
CA LEU A 504 -26.01 -3.43 32.09
C LEU A 504 -25.99 -3.73 33.59
N ARG A 505 -24.80 -3.73 34.21
CA ARG A 505 -24.65 -3.93 35.66
C ARG A 505 -25.38 -2.85 36.46
N LYS A 506 -25.39 -1.62 35.97
CA LYS A 506 -26.02 -0.46 36.61
C LYS A 506 -27.39 -0.10 36.00
N LYS A 507 -28.04 -1.04 35.31
CA LYS A 507 -29.30 -0.76 34.59
C LYS A 507 -30.40 -0.19 35.47
N GLU A 508 -30.51 -0.65 36.72
CA GLU A 508 -31.51 -0.14 37.67
C GLU A 508 -31.24 1.32 38.03
N GLN A 509 -29.98 1.67 38.28
CA GLN A 509 -29.56 3.03 38.62
C GLN A 509 -29.80 3.99 37.45
N TYR A 510 -29.44 3.57 36.24
CA TYR A 510 -29.47 4.44 35.07
C TYR A 510 -30.86 4.54 34.43
N PHE A 511 -31.62 3.45 34.35
CA PHE A 511 -32.88 3.39 33.61
C PHE A 511 -34.13 3.40 34.51
N ILE A 512 -34.08 2.87 35.75
CA ILE A 512 -35.22 2.88 36.68
C ILE A 512 -35.17 4.13 37.56
N LEU A 513 -34.06 4.31 38.28
CA LEU A 513 -33.90 5.39 39.25
C LEU A 513 -33.56 6.74 38.62
N ASN A 514 -33.24 6.76 37.31
CA ASN A 514 -32.85 7.95 36.56
C ASN A 514 -31.71 8.75 37.22
N LEU A 515 -30.76 8.07 37.87
CA LEU A 515 -29.62 8.73 38.49
C LEU A 515 -28.76 9.41 37.42
N GLU A 516 -28.38 10.66 37.68
CA GLU A 516 -27.51 11.40 36.76
C GLU A 516 -26.13 10.74 36.67
N VAL A 517 -25.72 10.42 35.45
CA VAL A 517 -24.42 9.81 35.19
C VAL A 517 -23.35 10.90 35.16
N THR A 518 -22.32 10.76 35.99
CA THR A 518 -21.20 11.71 36.09
C THR A 518 -20.28 11.69 34.87
N ASN A 519 -20.08 10.52 34.27
CA ASN A 519 -19.27 10.38 33.06
C ASN A 519 -20.06 10.89 31.84
N ALA A 520 -19.52 11.90 31.15
CA ALA A 520 -20.17 12.55 30.01
C ALA A 520 -20.49 11.59 28.85
N ILE A 521 -19.63 10.60 28.61
CA ILE A 521 -19.83 9.59 27.56
C ILE A 521 -20.98 8.67 27.95
N HIS A 522 -20.95 8.11 29.17
CA HIS A 522 -22.02 7.25 29.65
C HIS A 522 -23.36 8.01 29.68
N LYS A 523 -23.34 9.29 30.09
CA LYS A 523 -24.52 10.17 30.06
C LYS A 523 -25.08 10.26 28.63
N LYS A 524 -24.24 10.42 27.61
CA LYS A 524 -24.67 10.46 26.21
C LYS A 524 -25.22 9.11 25.73
N PHE A 525 -24.58 7.99 26.08
CA PHE A 525 -25.08 6.65 25.72
C PHE A 525 -26.41 6.35 26.37
N VAL A 526 -26.54 6.57 27.68
CA VAL A 526 -27.78 6.37 28.43
C VAL A 526 -28.90 7.25 27.87
N PHE A 527 -28.59 8.52 27.54
CA PHE A 527 -29.54 9.41 26.90
C PHE A 527 -30.04 8.87 25.55
N LEU A 528 -29.13 8.44 24.67
CA LEU A 528 -29.48 7.88 23.36
C LEU A 528 -30.30 6.59 23.48
N LEU A 529 -29.95 5.70 24.42
CA LEU A 529 -30.70 4.47 24.66
C LEU A 529 -32.12 4.75 25.19
N LYS A 530 -32.25 5.72 26.11
CA LYS A 530 -33.57 6.15 26.62
C LYS A 530 -34.43 6.79 25.54
N SER A 531 -33.84 7.54 24.61
CA SER A 531 -34.60 8.14 23.50
C SER A 531 -35.16 7.10 22.53
N GLN A 532 -34.60 5.90 22.49
CA GLN A 532 -35.05 4.83 21.59
C GLN A 532 -36.22 4.02 22.16
N THR A 533 -36.29 3.83 23.48
CA THR A 533 -37.36 3.06 24.13
C THR A 533 -37.47 3.34 25.63
N ASN A 534 -38.69 3.20 26.15
CA ASN A 534 -38.99 3.34 27.59
C ASN A 534 -38.94 2.00 28.34
N SER A 535 -38.92 0.85 27.66
CA SER A 535 -38.89 -0.47 28.31
C SER A 535 -37.45 -0.89 28.65
N ILE A 536 -37.20 -1.17 29.93
CA ILE A 536 -35.88 -1.60 30.44
C ILE A 536 -35.48 -2.96 29.86
N GLU A 537 -36.43 -3.86 29.66
CA GLU A 537 -36.21 -5.16 29.03
C GLU A 537 -35.71 -4.96 27.60
N THR A 538 -36.33 -4.04 26.85
CA THR A 538 -35.94 -3.72 25.48
C THR A 538 -34.55 -3.09 25.43
N ILE A 539 -34.23 -2.16 26.33
CA ILE A 539 -32.88 -1.58 26.46
C ILE A 539 -31.85 -2.67 26.77
N THR A 540 -32.17 -3.57 27.71
CA THR A 540 -31.28 -4.67 28.11
C THR A 540 -31.00 -5.60 26.94
N GLN A 541 -32.04 -6.00 26.20
CA GLN A 541 -31.90 -6.82 24.98
C GLN A 541 -31.06 -6.09 23.92
N TYR A 542 -31.28 -4.79 23.74
CA TYR A 542 -30.54 -3.99 22.78
C TYR A 542 -29.05 -3.83 23.15
N ILE A 543 -28.73 -3.58 24.42
CA ILE A 543 -27.33 -3.53 24.87
C ILE A 543 -26.65 -4.89 24.69
N ASN A 544 -27.32 -5.99 25.02
CA ASN A 544 -26.78 -7.34 24.78
C ASN A 544 -26.49 -7.57 23.29
N PHE A 545 -27.37 -7.10 22.40
CA PHE A 545 -27.15 -7.18 20.96
C PHE A 545 -25.94 -6.35 20.51
N ILE A 546 -25.74 -5.14 21.05
CA ILE A 546 -24.54 -4.34 20.77
C ILE A 546 -23.27 -5.06 21.25
N ILE A 547 -23.29 -5.66 22.45
CA ILE A 547 -22.16 -6.44 22.99
C ILE A 547 -21.84 -7.62 22.08
N GLU A 548 -22.84 -8.36 21.62
CA GLU A 548 -22.68 -9.48 20.68
C GLU A 548 -22.00 -9.02 19.38
N GLU A 549 -22.40 -7.88 18.83
CA GLU A 549 -21.82 -7.31 17.61
C GLU A 549 -20.38 -6.79 17.82
N ILE A 550 -20.05 -6.29 19.01
CA ILE A 550 -18.65 -5.97 19.38
C ILE A 550 -17.83 -7.25 19.47
N ASP A 551 -18.35 -8.30 20.10
CA ASP A 551 -17.69 -9.61 20.19
C ASP A 551 -17.49 -10.24 18.80
N ASP A 552 -18.45 -10.10 17.89
CA ASP A 552 -18.31 -10.50 16.48
C ASP A 552 -17.23 -9.69 15.76
N THR A 553 -17.16 -8.38 16.01
CA THR A 553 -16.14 -7.50 15.42
C THR A 553 -14.74 -7.84 15.93
N ILE A 554 -14.58 -8.14 17.23
CA ILE A 554 -13.33 -8.62 17.84
C ILE A 554 -12.94 -9.97 17.23
N ARG A 555 -13.89 -10.91 17.10
CA ARG A 555 -13.63 -12.21 16.45
C ARG A 555 -13.17 -12.03 15.00
N GLN A 556 -13.78 -11.11 14.25
CA GLN A 556 -13.36 -10.78 12.89
C GLN A 556 -11.96 -10.15 12.87
N LEU A 557 -11.65 -9.27 13.82
CA LEU A 557 -10.33 -8.64 13.95
C LEU A 557 -9.25 -9.70 14.20
N ASN A 558 -9.48 -10.61 15.13
CA ASN A 558 -8.58 -11.74 15.44
C ASN A 558 -8.41 -12.69 14.25
N TYR A 559 -9.49 -12.91 13.49
CA TYR A 559 -9.41 -13.66 12.23
C TYR A 559 -8.51 -12.94 11.21
N ASP A 560 -8.71 -11.63 11.03
CA ASP A 560 -7.89 -10.82 10.12
C ASP A 560 -6.41 -10.78 10.56
N GLU A 561 -6.13 -10.67 11.86
CA GLU A 561 -4.77 -10.69 12.40
C GLU A 561 -4.06 -12.02 12.09
N LYS A 562 -4.76 -13.15 12.22
CA LYS A 562 -4.18 -14.48 11.99
C LYS A 562 -3.94 -14.76 10.50
N HIS A 563 -4.89 -14.40 9.64
CA HIS A 563 -4.87 -14.79 8.22
C HIS A 563 -4.22 -13.72 7.34
N ASN A 564 -4.44 -12.45 7.65
CA ASN A 564 -4.03 -11.30 6.86
C ASN A 564 -3.03 -10.35 7.57
N PRO A 565 -2.05 -10.82 8.38
CA PRO A 565 -1.02 -9.93 8.88
C PRO A 565 -0.08 -9.53 7.75
N PHE A 566 0.65 -8.44 7.95
CA PHE A 566 1.77 -8.08 7.11
C PHE A 566 2.85 -9.17 7.20
N LYS A 567 3.18 -9.74 6.05
CA LYS A 567 4.12 -10.86 5.90
C LYS A 567 5.23 -10.50 4.91
N ILE A 568 6.41 -11.09 5.05
CA ILE A 568 7.42 -11.15 4.00
C ILE A 568 7.81 -12.62 3.85
N TYR A 569 7.76 -13.15 2.63
CA TYR A 569 7.92 -14.59 2.37
C TYR A 569 7.03 -15.50 3.24
N GLY A 570 5.82 -15.03 3.57
CA GLY A 570 4.88 -15.75 4.44
C GLY A 570 5.16 -15.62 5.95
N ILE A 571 6.31 -15.06 6.35
CA ILE A 571 6.67 -14.85 7.75
C ILE A 571 6.04 -13.55 8.25
N ARG A 572 5.28 -13.63 9.35
CA ARG A 572 4.72 -12.45 10.04
C ARG A 572 5.87 -11.65 10.64
N ILE A 573 5.97 -10.38 10.26
CA ILE A 573 7.00 -9.48 10.77
C ILE A 573 6.49 -8.83 12.08
N THR A 574 7.20 -9.03 13.19
CA THR A 574 6.89 -8.45 14.51
C THR A 574 8.07 -7.63 15.02
N LEU A 575 7.84 -6.67 15.93
CA LEU A 575 8.94 -5.87 16.50
C LEU A 575 9.96 -6.74 17.23
N ASN A 576 9.49 -7.75 17.97
CA ASN A 576 10.38 -8.71 18.65
C ASN A 576 11.27 -9.47 17.67
N PHE A 577 10.71 -9.91 16.54
CA PHE A 577 11.49 -10.54 15.48
C PHE A 577 12.58 -9.61 14.93
N LEU A 578 12.25 -8.33 14.71
CA LEU A 578 13.23 -7.34 14.23
C LEU A 578 14.32 -7.05 15.26
N GLN A 579 13.98 -6.94 16.55
CA GLN A 579 14.97 -6.78 17.61
C GLN A 579 15.94 -7.97 17.65
N SER A 580 15.43 -9.21 17.57
CA SER A 580 16.28 -10.40 17.50
C SER A 580 17.17 -10.41 16.26
N MET A 581 16.64 -10.00 15.10
CA MET A 581 17.42 -9.90 13.86
C MET A 581 18.55 -8.86 13.99
N VAL A 582 18.27 -7.69 14.57
CA VAL A 582 19.27 -6.64 14.81
C VAL A 582 20.37 -7.14 15.73
N VAL A 583 20.03 -7.79 16.84
CA VAL A 583 21.02 -8.38 17.76
C VAL A 583 21.89 -9.41 17.03
N ALA A 584 21.29 -10.32 16.26
CA ALA A 584 22.02 -11.33 15.50
C ALA A 584 23.01 -10.71 14.49
N ILE A 585 22.60 -9.66 13.76
CA ILE A 585 23.45 -8.93 12.82
C ILE A 585 24.64 -8.30 13.56
N PHE A 586 24.39 -7.59 14.66
CA PHE A 586 25.46 -6.95 15.43
C PHE A 586 26.43 -7.96 16.06
N THR A 587 25.94 -9.09 16.55
CA THR A 587 26.79 -10.17 17.06
C THR A 587 27.69 -10.72 15.95
N LEU A 588 27.16 -10.97 14.76
CA LEU A 588 27.94 -11.49 13.63
C LEU A 588 29.00 -10.49 13.17
N VAL A 589 28.62 -9.22 13.02
CA VAL A 589 29.56 -8.15 12.64
C VAL A 589 30.62 -7.95 13.71
N GLY A 590 30.24 -7.92 15.00
CA GLY A 590 31.16 -7.79 16.12
C GLY A 590 32.19 -8.92 16.17
N PHE A 591 31.73 -10.16 15.97
CA PHE A 591 32.62 -11.32 15.84
C PHE A 591 33.59 -11.17 14.65
N ALA A 592 33.08 -10.80 13.48
CA ALA A 592 33.92 -10.65 12.28
C ALA A 592 34.99 -9.55 12.44
N VAL A 593 34.63 -8.42 13.05
CA VAL A 593 35.57 -7.34 13.35
C VAL A 593 36.61 -7.77 14.38
N GLN A 594 36.18 -8.44 15.46
CA GLN A 594 37.09 -8.95 16.49
C GLN A 594 38.12 -9.92 15.88
N GLN A 595 37.67 -10.87 15.06
CA GLN A 595 38.54 -11.82 14.38
C GLN A 595 39.54 -11.11 13.47
N ARG A 596 39.09 -10.09 12.74
CA ARG A 596 39.97 -9.32 11.86
C ARG A 596 41.06 -8.59 12.64
N MET A 597 40.71 -7.97 13.76
CA MET A 597 41.69 -7.29 14.61
C MET A 597 42.75 -8.26 15.14
N GLN A 598 42.33 -9.44 15.61
CA GLN A 598 43.26 -10.48 16.07
C GLN A 598 44.23 -10.94 14.97
N ASN A 599 43.75 -11.09 13.73
CA ASN A 599 44.61 -11.46 12.60
C ASN A 599 45.65 -10.37 12.29
N ILE A 600 45.28 -9.09 12.38
CA ILE A 600 46.19 -7.95 12.17
C ILE A 600 47.29 -7.93 13.24
N ASP A 601 46.92 -8.15 14.51
CA ASP A 601 47.89 -8.18 15.62
C ASP A 601 48.91 -9.31 15.43
N VAL A 602 48.47 -10.49 14.99
CA VAL A 602 49.37 -11.62 14.69
C VAL A 602 50.30 -11.31 13.53
N GLU A 603 49.81 -10.69 12.45
CA GLU A 603 50.66 -10.28 11.32
C GLU A 603 51.69 -9.21 11.74
N CYS A 604 51.29 -8.25 12.57
CA CYS A 604 52.19 -7.21 13.11
C CYS A 604 53.25 -7.79 14.04
N LEU A 605 52.91 -8.79 14.86
CA LEU A 605 53.88 -9.48 15.73
C LEU A 605 54.83 -10.41 14.96
N SER A 606 54.43 -10.88 13.78
CA SER A 606 55.24 -11.75 12.93
C SER A 606 56.27 -11.02 12.06
N LYS A 607 56.11 -9.70 11.88
CA LYS A 607 57.01 -8.81 11.13
C LYS A 607 57.98 -8.11 12.08
#